data_AF-A0A023EES7-F1
#
_entry.id   AF-A0A023EES7-F1
#
_cell.length_a   1.000
_cell.length_b   1.000
_cell.length_c   1.000
_cell.angle_alpha   90.00
_cell.angle_beta   90.00
_cell.angle_gamma   90.00
#
_symmetry.space_group_name_H-M   'P 1'
#
loop_
_entity.id
_entity.type
_entity.pdbx_description
1 polymer ?
#
loop_
_entity_poly.entity_id
_entity_poly.type
_entity_poly.pdbx_seq_one_letter_code
_entity_poly.pdbx_strand_id
1 'polypeptide(L)'
;MGGVDTSKWKPRRTHGTVINKARNKFAWAVLAIGSATFAVYYSIISYIGGDELKQRLRRNFLEQTEEEIDRRNLMRFSLLAPKKGDTIRKLLEDQENERTEK
;
A
#
# COMPACT_ATOMS: atom_id res chain seq x y z
N MET A 1 8.01 -32.64 19.93
CA MET A 1 6.84 -31.87 20.43
C MET A 1 6.06 -32.80 21.35
N GLY A 2 6.24 -32.66 22.66
CA GLY A 2 5.73 -33.59 23.67
C GLY A 2 4.20 -33.63 23.72
N GLY A 3 3.66 -34.84 23.71
CA GLY A 3 2.23 -35.12 23.81
C GLY A 3 1.72 -34.82 25.21
N VAL A 4 1.07 -33.68 25.36
CA VAL A 4 0.30 -33.37 26.57
C VAL A 4 -1.00 -34.15 26.50
N ASP A 5 -1.30 -34.95 27.51
CA ASP A 5 -2.57 -35.69 27.60
C ASP A 5 -3.74 -34.71 27.78
N THR A 6 -4.50 -34.54 26.69
CA THR A 6 -5.64 -33.61 26.60
C THR A 6 -6.96 -34.23 27.07
N SER A 7 -6.98 -35.51 27.45
CA SER A 7 -8.20 -36.23 27.86
C SER A 7 -8.88 -35.64 29.10
N LYS A 8 -8.09 -35.00 29.98
CA LYS A 8 -8.57 -34.35 31.21
C LYS A 8 -8.79 -32.85 31.06
N TRP A 9 -8.57 -32.27 29.88
CA TRP A 9 -8.75 -30.84 29.70
C TRP A 9 -10.23 -30.48 29.74
N LYS A 10 -10.58 -29.56 30.64
CA LYS A 10 -11.92 -28.99 30.69
C LYS A 10 -12.25 -28.41 29.30
N PRO A 11 -13.33 -28.84 28.63
CA PRO A 11 -13.71 -28.27 27.35
C PRO A 11 -13.95 -26.78 27.54
N ARG A 12 -13.18 -25.94 26.84
CA ARG A 12 -13.40 -24.49 26.87
C ARG A 12 -14.74 -24.23 26.18
N ARG A 13 -15.79 -23.95 26.97
CA ARG A 13 -17.08 -23.54 26.43
C ARG A 13 -16.92 -22.19 25.75
N THR A 14 -16.84 -22.21 24.43
CA THR A 14 -16.79 -21.00 23.59
C THR A 14 -18.17 -20.38 23.44
N HIS A 15 -19.22 -21.20 23.48
CA HIS A 15 -20.63 -20.79 23.47
C HIS A 15 -21.02 -19.98 24.72
N GLY A 16 -21.76 -18.89 24.51
CA GLY A 16 -22.27 -18.02 25.57
C GLY A 16 -21.36 -16.86 25.97
N THR A 17 -20.08 -16.87 25.57
CA THR A 17 -19.15 -15.77 25.86
C THR A 17 -19.48 -14.52 25.05
N VAL A 18 -19.20 -13.34 25.62
CA VAL A 18 -19.40 -12.04 24.96
C VAL A 18 -18.61 -11.98 23.65
N ILE A 19 -17.39 -12.52 23.65
CA ILE A 19 -16.52 -12.60 22.47
C ILE A 19 -17.19 -13.41 21.34
N ASN A 20 -17.76 -14.57 21.64
CA ASN A 20 -18.41 -15.41 20.62
C ASN A 20 -19.67 -14.74 20.06
N LYS A 21 -20.38 -13.95 20.86
CA LYS A 21 -21.53 -13.13 20.39
C LYS A 21 -21.10 -11.93 19.55
N ALA A 22 -19.96 -11.30 19.88
CA ALA A 22 -19.48 -10.10 19.20
C ALA A 22 -18.77 -10.41 17.88
N ARG A 23 -18.08 -11.55 17.76
CA ARG A 23 -17.29 -11.90 16.56
C ARG A 23 -18.11 -11.93 15.27
N ASN A 24 -19.31 -12.51 15.30
CA ASN A 24 -20.20 -12.51 14.13
C ASN A 24 -20.66 -11.10 13.78
N LYS A 25 -21.00 -10.27 14.78
CA LYS A 25 -21.43 -8.88 14.54
C LYS A 25 -20.32 -8.04 13.94
N PHE A 26 -19.09 -8.21 14.41
CA PHE A 26 -17.92 -7.53 13.83
C PHE A 26 -17.68 -7.97 12.38
N ALA A 27 -17.73 -9.27 12.09
CA ALA A 27 -17.60 -9.77 10.73
C ALA A 27 -18.69 -9.20 9.80
N TRP A 28 -19.95 -9.18 10.26
CA TRP A 28 -21.05 -8.56 9.52
C TRP A 28 -20.86 -7.05 9.32
N ALA A 29 -20.33 -6.34 10.31
CA ALA A 29 -20.05 -4.90 10.18
C ALA A 29 -18.96 -4.63 9.13
N VAL A 30 -17.87 -5.42 9.13
CA VAL A 30 -16.81 -5.28 8.13
C VAL A 30 -17.34 -5.58 6.72
N LEU A 31 -18.16 -6.63 6.57
CA LEU A 31 -18.79 -6.96 5.29
C LEU A 31 -19.77 -5.86 4.83
N ALA A 32 -20.57 -5.30 5.74
CA ALA A 32 -21.50 -4.23 5.42
C ALA A 32 -20.77 -2.94 5.00
N ILE A 33 -19.71 -2.56 5.70
CA ILE A 33 -18.91 -1.38 5.35
C ILE A 33 -18.20 -1.61 4.01
N GLY A 34 -17.52 -2.75 3.84
CA GLY A 34 -16.82 -3.06 2.59
C GLY A 34 -17.75 -3.09 1.38
N SER A 35 -18.93 -3.70 1.50
CA SER A 35 -19.93 -3.71 0.43
C SER A 35 -20.51 -2.32 0.13
N ALA A 36 -20.80 -1.52 1.16
CA ALA A 36 -21.27 -0.15 0.97
C ALA A 36 -20.22 0.74 0.28
N THR A 37 -18.96 0.70 0.75
CA THR A 37 -17.87 1.47 0.15
C THR A 37 -17.62 1.04 -1.30
N PHE A 38 -17.66 -0.27 -1.58
CA PHE A 38 -17.54 -0.79 -2.93
C PHE A 38 -18.69 -0.34 -3.84
N ALA A 39 -19.93 -0.41 -3.36
CA ALA A 39 -21.10 0.02 -4.12
C ALA A 39 -21.07 1.51 -4.45
N VAL A 40 -20.66 2.36 -3.49
CA VAL A 40 -20.51 3.80 -3.70
C VAL A 40 -19.38 4.10 -4.69
N TYR A 41 -18.23 3.46 -4.54
CA TYR A 41 -17.11 3.65 -5.48
C TYR A 41 -17.48 3.22 -6.90
N TYR A 42 -18.10 2.04 -7.03
CA TYR A 42 -18.52 1.51 -8.31
C TYR A 42 -19.61 2.36 -8.95
N SER A 43 -20.60 2.84 -8.18
CA SER A 43 -21.67 3.68 -8.71
C SER A 43 -21.15 5.05 -9.18
N ILE A 44 -20.21 5.66 -8.45
CA ILE A 44 -19.58 6.91 -8.89
C ILE A 44 -18.83 6.72 -10.20
N ILE A 45 -18.04 5.65 -10.32
CA ILE A 45 -17.23 5.39 -11.52
C ILE A 45 -18.06 4.94 -12.73
N SER A 46 -19.11 4.16 -12.51
CA SER A 46 -19.94 3.61 -13.58
C SER A 46 -21.05 4.57 -14.02
N TYR A 47 -21.71 5.26 -13.08
CA TYR A 47 -22.94 5.99 -13.33
C TYR A 47 -22.74 7.51 -13.44
N ILE A 48 -21.86 8.09 -12.62
CA ILE A 48 -21.67 9.56 -12.56
C ILE A 48 -20.45 10.00 -13.39
N GLY A 49 -19.38 9.22 -13.38
CA GLY A 49 -18.10 9.60 -13.96
C GLY A 49 -17.97 9.41 -15.47
N GLY A 50 -18.75 8.50 -16.06
CA GLY A 50 -18.59 8.13 -17.47
C GLY A 50 -17.16 7.70 -17.84
N ASP A 51 -16.85 7.69 -19.14
CA ASP A 51 -15.51 7.38 -19.64
C ASP A 51 -14.48 8.48 -19.35
N GLU A 52 -14.94 9.71 -19.17
CA GLU A 52 -14.07 10.87 -18.93
C GLU A 52 -13.45 10.86 -17.52
N LEU A 53 -14.23 10.51 -16.47
CA LEU A 53 -13.68 10.36 -15.11
C LEU A 53 -12.72 9.17 -15.02
N LYS A 54 -13.02 8.07 -15.74
CA LYS A 54 -12.10 6.92 -15.84
C LYS A 54 -10.79 7.31 -16.50
N GLN A 55 -10.82 8.09 -17.58
CA GLN A 55 -9.62 8.59 -18.24
C GLN A 55 -8.83 9.55 -17.35
N ARG A 56 -9.49 10.45 -16.61
CA ARG A 56 -8.84 11.37 -15.66
C ARG A 56 -8.21 10.62 -14.48
N LEU A 57 -8.91 9.64 -13.90
CA LEU A 57 -8.36 8.79 -12.85
C LEU A 57 -7.16 7.99 -13.35
N ARG A 58 -7.22 7.46 -14.57
CA ARG A 58 -6.11 6.74 -15.19
C ARG A 58 -4.91 7.65 -15.44
N ARG A 59 -5.11 8.86 -15.98
CA ARG A 59 -4.05 9.86 -16.17
C ARG A 59 -3.41 10.30 -14.87
N ASN A 60 -4.21 10.54 -13.83
CA ASN A 60 -3.70 11.13 -12.58
C ASN A 60 -3.09 10.10 -11.62
N PHE A 61 -3.57 8.85 -11.63
CA PHE A 61 -3.14 7.82 -10.68
C PHE A 61 -2.33 6.68 -11.31
N LEU A 62 -2.52 6.38 -12.60
CA LEU A 62 -1.87 5.23 -13.24
C LEU A 62 -0.80 5.63 -14.26
N GLU A 63 -0.94 6.77 -14.93
CA GLU A 63 0.13 7.30 -15.78
C GLU A 63 1.15 8.04 -14.92
N GLN A 64 2.41 7.60 -15.01
CA GLN A 64 3.54 8.33 -14.44
C GLN A 64 3.56 9.72 -15.09
N THR A 65 3.76 10.76 -14.28
CA THR A 65 3.88 12.13 -14.78
C THR A 65 4.98 12.19 -15.85
N GLU A 66 4.82 13.03 -16.86
CA GLU A 66 5.81 13.17 -17.94
C GLU A 66 7.20 13.47 -17.39
N GLU A 67 7.28 14.20 -16.27
CA GLU A 67 8.52 14.47 -15.53
C GLU A 67 9.17 13.21 -14.94
N GLU A 68 8.39 12.23 -14.48
CA GLU A 68 8.91 10.98 -13.93
C GLU A 68 9.36 10.03 -15.06
N ILE A 69 8.64 10.03 -16.18
CA ILE A 69 9.04 9.33 -17.41
C ILE A 69 10.33 9.94 -17.97
N ASP A 70 10.42 11.26 -18.02
CA ASP A 70 11.60 11.97 -18.52
C ASP A 70 12.80 11.78 -17.59
N ARG A 71 12.61 11.87 -16.26
CA ARG A 71 13.65 11.52 -15.28
C ARG A 71 14.16 10.08 -15.48
N ARG A 72 13.24 9.13 -15.69
CA ARG A 72 13.59 7.73 -15.92
C ARG A 72 14.29 7.53 -17.26
N ASN A 73 13.89 8.25 -18.29
CA ASN A 73 14.53 8.22 -19.61
C ASN A 73 15.91 8.86 -19.58
N LEU A 74 16.09 9.99 -18.88
CA LEU A 74 17.40 10.61 -18.64
C LEU A 74 18.32 9.66 -17.88
N MET A 75 17.81 8.92 -16.88
CA MET A 75 18.60 7.89 -16.18
C MET A 75 18.91 6.65 -17.04
N ARG A 76 18.08 6.33 -18.03
CA ARG A 76 18.20 5.11 -18.86
C ARG A 76 18.98 5.32 -20.15
N PHE A 77 18.92 6.51 -20.73
CA PHE A 77 19.54 6.87 -22.01
C PHE A 77 20.69 7.86 -21.88
N SER A 78 20.94 8.43 -20.69
CA SER A 78 22.23 9.10 -20.49
C SER A 78 23.34 8.07 -20.60
N LEU A 79 24.34 8.36 -21.42
CA LEU A 79 25.60 7.62 -21.52
C LEU A 79 26.39 7.62 -20.19
N LEU A 80 25.86 8.26 -19.15
CA LEU A 80 26.35 8.24 -17.79
C LEU A 80 25.80 6.99 -17.12
N ALA A 81 26.66 5.96 -17.02
CA ALA A 81 26.37 4.76 -16.25
C ALA A 81 25.84 5.16 -14.86
N PRO A 82 24.80 4.46 -14.33
CA PRO A 82 24.27 4.75 -13.01
C PRO A 82 25.43 4.75 -12.00
N LYS A 83 25.66 5.91 -11.36
CA LYS A 83 26.73 6.05 -10.37
C LYS A 83 26.49 5.01 -9.28
N LYS A 84 27.47 4.15 -9.03
CA LYS A 84 27.41 3.16 -7.94
C LYS A 84 27.18 3.92 -6.62
N GLY A 85 26.47 3.28 -5.67
CA GLY A 85 26.13 3.90 -4.38
C GLY A 85 27.34 4.53 -3.67
N ASP A 86 28.51 3.91 -3.78
CA ASP A 86 29.76 4.44 -3.21
C ASP A 86 30.19 5.78 -3.82
N THR A 87 29.94 5.98 -5.12
CA THR A 87 30.25 7.25 -5.80
C THR A 87 29.28 8.36 -5.40
N ILE A 88 28.01 8.01 -5.17
CA ILE A 88 27.01 8.97 -4.68
C ILE A 88 27.36 9.39 -3.24
N ARG A 89 27.79 8.44 -2.41
CA ARG A 89 28.19 8.69 -1.03
C ARG A 89 29.40 9.64 -0.93
N LYS A 90 30.42 9.44 -1.77
CA LYS A 90 31.56 10.36 -1.87
C LYS A 90 31.16 11.77 -2.32
N LEU A 91 30.29 11.90 -3.32
CA LEU A 91 29.83 13.20 -3.79
C LEU A 91 29.02 13.97 -2.74
N LEU A 92 28.28 13.25 -1.88
CA LEU A 92 27.57 13.85 -0.76
C LEU A 92 28.53 14.32 0.33
N GLU A 93 29.55 13.52 0.67
CA GLU A 93 30.61 13.90 1.62
C GLU A 93 31.40 15.11 1.11
N ASP A 94 31.75 15.15 -0.18
CA ASP A 94 32.46 16.29 -0.79
C ASP A 94 31.61 17.58 -0.77
N GLN A 95 30.30 17.48 -1.03
CA GLN A 95 29.38 18.63 -0.90
C GLN A 95 29.24 19.12 0.55
N GLU A 96 29.26 18.22 1.52
CA GLU A 96 29.15 18.57 2.94
C GLU A 96 30.43 19.27 3.43
N ASN A 97 31.59 18.85 2.93
CA ASN A 97 32.88 19.49 3.20
C ASN A 97 32.97 20.87 2.54
N GLU A 98 32.60 21.03 1.28
CA GLU A 98 32.57 22.36 0.62
C GLU A 98 31.62 23.36 1.30
N ARG A 99 30.58 22.85 2.00
CA ARG A 99 29.62 23.67 2.73
C ARG A 99 30.10 24.08 4.13
N THR A 100 31.00 23.30 4.73
CA THR A 100 31.59 23.57 6.05
C THR A 100 32.90 24.36 5.96
N GLU A 101 33.54 24.40 4.79
CA GLU A 101 34.73 25.21 4.50
C GLU A 101 34.43 26.65 4.00
N LYS A 102 33.15 27.05 3.90
CA LYS A 102 32.70 28.44 3.69
C LYS A 102 32.12 29.06 4.95
#